data_AF-A0A2V8QH86-F1
#
_entry.id   AF-A0A2V8QH86-F1
#
_cell.length_a   1.000
_cell.length_b   1.000
_cell.length_c   1.000
_cell.angle_alpha   90.00
_cell.angle_beta   90.00
_cell.angle_gamma   90.00
#
_symmetry.space_group_name_H-M   'P 1'
#
loop_
_entity.id
_entity.type
_entity.pdbx_description
1 polymer ?
#
loop_
_entity_poly.entity_id
_entity_poly.type
_entity_poly.pdbx_seq_one_letter_code
_entity_poly.pdbx_strand_id
1 'polypeptide(L)'
;MKETKPKTRSKSSINRRNFVKLLPAAGAAGLAVSKSPLTAFAQTPTPAASPSPRPSPAPLRITKEMMHNAEKLIGIELTDAQETMALRGVNGNLDSYEAIRKIDVPLDTEPAVVFHPALPGFHVTKMNQPSSSLLTIWPSRACHSSLN
;
A
#
# COMPACT_ATOMS: atom_id res chain seq x y z
N MET A 1 20.63 51.06 -15.25
CA MET A 1 20.10 49.89 -14.51
C MET A 1 19.19 50.37 -13.39
N LYS A 2 17.93 49.92 -13.34
CA LYS A 2 17.03 50.18 -12.20
C LYS A 2 16.64 48.83 -11.60
N GLU A 3 17.23 48.53 -10.44
CA GLU A 3 16.90 47.38 -9.59
C GLU A 3 15.49 47.58 -9.01
N THR A 4 14.56 46.67 -9.32
CA THR A 4 13.23 46.62 -8.69
C THR A 4 13.17 45.46 -7.71
N LYS A 5 13.12 45.77 -6.40
CA LYS A 5 12.96 44.75 -5.34
C LYS A 5 11.63 43.99 -5.48
N PRO A 6 11.60 42.66 -5.36
CA PRO A 6 10.36 41.90 -5.41
C PRO A 6 9.52 42.11 -4.14
N LYS A 7 8.26 42.51 -4.31
CA LYS A 7 7.26 42.65 -3.25
C LYS A 7 6.71 41.27 -2.89
N THR A 8 7.11 40.72 -1.75
CA THR A 8 6.59 39.45 -1.22
C THR A 8 5.14 39.60 -0.75
N ARG A 9 4.19 38.97 -1.46
CA ARG A 9 2.81 38.77 -0.97
C ARG A 9 2.81 37.60 0.02
N SER A 10 2.70 37.90 1.30
CA SER A 10 2.31 36.89 2.30
C SER A 10 0.85 36.49 2.06
N LYS A 11 0.62 35.21 1.76
CA LYS A 11 -0.72 34.64 1.59
C LYS A 11 -1.37 34.55 2.96
N SER A 12 -2.48 35.27 3.18
CA SER A 12 -3.31 35.09 4.36
C SER A 12 -3.82 33.64 4.38
N SER A 13 -3.25 32.79 5.22
CA SER A 13 -3.73 31.41 5.37
C SER A 13 -5.07 31.46 6.10
N ILE A 14 -6.15 31.17 5.35
CA ILE A 14 -7.46 30.96 5.94
C ILE A 14 -7.33 29.79 6.93
N ASN A 15 -7.50 30.06 8.21
CA ASN A 15 -7.55 29.04 9.24
C ASN A 15 -8.88 28.29 9.15
N ARG A 16 -8.85 26.95 9.26
CA ARG A 16 -10.07 26.10 9.28
C ARG A 16 -11.14 26.61 10.26
N ARG A 17 -10.70 27.14 11.41
CA ARG A 17 -11.58 27.72 12.44
C ARG A 17 -12.19 29.07 12.02
N ASN A 18 -11.44 29.91 11.29
CA ASN A 18 -11.96 31.17 10.75
C ASN A 18 -12.92 30.91 9.58
N PHE A 19 -12.67 29.85 8.80
CA PHE A 19 -13.58 29.39 7.74
C PHE A 19 -14.93 28.92 8.30
N VAL A 20 -14.92 28.08 9.35
CA VAL A 20 -16.16 27.60 10.01
C VAL A 20 -16.98 28.76 10.59
N LYS A 21 -16.31 29.80 11.12
CA LYS A 21 -16.99 31.00 11.63
C LYS A 21 -17.67 31.84 10.54
N LEU A 22 -17.22 31.76 9.29
CA LEU A 22 -17.76 32.57 8.19
C LEU A 22 -18.95 31.90 7.46
N LEU A 23 -19.18 30.60 7.64
CA LEU A 23 -20.27 29.86 6.98
C LEU A 23 -21.69 30.35 7.35
N PRO A 24 -22.02 30.67 8.62
CA PRO A 24 -23.36 31.14 8.97
C PRO A 24 -23.72 32.52 8.40
N ALA A 25 -22.72 33.40 8.22
CA ALA A 25 -22.95 34.76 7.74
C ALA A 25 -23.32 34.82 6.24
N ALA A 26 -22.91 33.83 5.45
CA ALA A 26 -23.30 33.72 4.04
C ALA A 26 -24.72 33.15 3.84
N GLY A 27 -25.34 32.56 4.87
CA GLY A 27 -26.67 31.95 4.80
C GLY A 27 -27.85 32.92 4.95
N ALA A 28 -27.62 34.14 5.44
CA ALA A 28 -28.71 35.06 5.81
C ALA A 28 -29.26 35.92 4.65
N ALA A 29 -28.64 35.91 3.47
CA ALA A 29 -29.06 36.71 2.32
C ALA A 29 -29.95 35.96 1.28
N GLY A 30 -30.34 34.71 1.56
CA GLY A 30 -31.04 33.84 0.60
C GLY A 30 -32.57 33.73 0.76
N LEU A 31 -33.19 34.36 1.76
CA LEU A 31 -34.57 34.04 2.16
C LEU A 31 -35.69 34.84 1.44
N ALA A 32 -35.39 35.55 0.35
CA ALA A 32 -36.38 36.42 -0.32
C ALA A 32 -36.64 36.11 -1.81
N VAL A 33 -36.38 34.88 -2.29
CA VAL A 33 -36.91 34.43 -3.59
C VAL A 33 -37.87 33.27 -3.36
N SER A 34 -39.12 33.68 -3.21
CA SER A 34 -40.29 32.83 -3.12
C SER A 34 -40.61 32.20 -4.49
N LYS A 35 -41.00 30.92 -4.46
CA LYS A 35 -41.59 30.11 -5.57
C LYS A 35 -40.61 29.46 -6.56
N SER A 36 -39.70 28.66 -6.04
CA SER A 36 -39.14 27.49 -6.72
C SER A 36 -38.90 26.41 -5.67
N PRO A 37 -39.11 25.10 -5.93
CA PRO A 37 -38.80 24.06 -4.96
C PRO A 37 -37.28 23.88 -4.88
N LEU A 38 -36.63 24.86 -4.24
CA LEU A 38 -35.23 24.89 -3.87
C LEU A 38 -35.11 24.46 -2.40
N THR A 39 -35.66 23.31 -2.06
CA THR A 39 -35.10 22.43 -1.03
C THR A 39 -33.87 21.79 -1.63
N ALA A 40 -32.78 22.55 -1.68
CA ALA A 40 -31.49 22.09 -2.13
C ALA A 40 -30.41 22.91 -1.41
N PHE A 41 -29.52 22.20 -0.72
CA PHE A 41 -28.22 22.61 -0.15
C PHE A 41 -28.23 23.18 1.30
N ALA A 42 -29.09 22.77 2.23
CA ALA A 42 -28.98 21.51 2.95
C ALA A 42 -29.31 20.28 2.08
N GLN A 43 -28.35 19.36 1.95
CA GLN A 43 -28.27 18.35 0.89
C GLN A 43 -28.32 18.91 -0.52
N THR A 44 -27.22 18.72 -1.22
CA THR A 44 -27.19 18.84 -2.66
C THR A 44 -27.88 17.63 -3.26
N PRO A 45 -29.08 17.76 -3.89
CA PRO A 45 -29.44 16.84 -4.95
C PRO A 45 -28.43 17.10 -6.07
N THR A 46 -27.29 16.42 -5.94
CA THR A 46 -26.51 15.96 -7.07
C THR A 46 -27.53 15.51 -8.12
N PRO A 47 -27.47 16.01 -9.37
CA PRO A 47 -28.28 15.41 -10.44
C PRO A 47 -28.09 13.91 -10.31
N ALA A 48 -29.20 13.18 -10.13
CA ALA A 48 -29.19 11.75 -9.89
C ALA A 48 -28.17 11.16 -10.85
N ALA A 49 -27.02 10.78 -10.29
CA ALA A 49 -26.08 9.98 -11.03
C ALA A 49 -26.93 8.78 -11.39
N SER A 50 -27.20 8.63 -12.69
CA SER A 50 -27.82 7.44 -13.25
C SER A 50 -27.28 6.27 -12.44
N PRO A 51 -28.12 5.36 -11.91
CA PRO A 51 -27.61 4.21 -11.19
C PRO A 51 -26.66 3.51 -12.16
N SER A 52 -25.35 3.77 -12.01
CA SER A 52 -24.32 3.02 -12.69
C SER A 52 -24.67 1.59 -12.36
N PRO A 53 -24.88 0.72 -13.37
CA PRO A 53 -25.24 -0.66 -13.13
C PRO A 53 -24.29 -1.18 -12.07
N ARG A 54 -24.82 -1.41 -10.85
CA ARG A 54 -24.03 -2.03 -9.79
C ARG A 54 -23.68 -3.37 -10.41
N PRO A 55 -22.40 -3.64 -10.71
CA PRO A 55 -22.07 -4.93 -11.31
C PRO A 55 -22.68 -5.98 -10.38
N SER A 56 -23.53 -6.82 -10.95
CA SER A 56 -24.06 -7.99 -10.26
C SER A 56 -22.90 -8.62 -9.50
N PRO A 57 -23.03 -8.92 -8.19
CA PRO A 57 -21.91 -9.38 -7.40
C PRO A 57 -21.29 -10.54 -8.15
N ALA A 58 -20.08 -10.32 -8.68
CA ALA A 58 -19.32 -11.39 -9.27
C ALA A 58 -19.21 -12.47 -8.18
N PRO A 59 -19.39 -13.74 -8.53
CA PRO A 59 -19.30 -14.81 -7.53
C PRO A 59 -17.97 -14.67 -6.80
N LEU A 60 -18.04 -14.59 -5.46
CA LEU A 60 -16.87 -14.54 -4.61
C LEU A 60 -16.00 -15.75 -4.95
N ARG A 61 -14.76 -15.51 -5.40
CA ARG A 61 -13.86 -16.59 -5.81
C ARG A 61 -13.32 -17.37 -4.61
N ILE A 62 -13.15 -16.69 -3.49
CA ILE A 62 -12.73 -17.31 -2.23
C ILE A 62 -13.99 -17.67 -1.44
N THR A 63 -14.12 -18.97 -1.15
CA THR A 63 -15.24 -19.55 -0.40
C THR A 63 -14.94 -19.65 1.10
N LYS A 64 -15.98 -19.88 1.91
CA LYS A 64 -15.84 -20.07 3.36
C LYS A 64 -14.91 -21.24 3.71
N GLU A 65 -15.08 -22.37 3.04
CA GLU A 65 -14.25 -23.57 3.23
C GLU A 65 -12.75 -23.30 2.97
N MET A 66 -12.43 -22.51 1.93
CA MET A 66 -11.05 -22.13 1.65
C MET A 66 -10.45 -21.29 2.78
N MET A 67 -11.25 -20.41 3.37
CA MET A 67 -10.82 -19.54 4.45
C MET A 67 -10.63 -20.32 5.76
N HIS A 68 -11.56 -21.21 6.10
CA HIS A 68 -11.44 -22.11 7.25
C HIS A 68 -10.19 -23.02 7.17
N ASN A 69 -9.82 -23.47 5.96
CA ASN A 69 -8.57 -24.21 5.76
C ASN A 69 -7.33 -23.32 5.92
N ALA A 70 -7.38 -22.08 5.45
CA ALA A 70 -6.28 -21.13 5.60
C ALA A 70 -6.03 -20.79 7.07
N GLU A 71 -7.09 -20.64 7.85
CA GLU A 71 -7.06 -20.42 9.31
C GLU A 71 -6.30 -21.52 10.05
N LYS A 72 -6.59 -22.79 9.74
CA LYS A 72 -5.84 -23.94 10.28
C LYS A 72 -4.36 -23.93 9.90
N LEU A 73 -4.02 -23.50 8.69
CA LEU A 73 -2.63 -23.43 8.23
C LEU A 73 -1.82 -22.34 8.95
N ILE A 74 -2.44 -21.20 9.22
CA ILE A 74 -1.79 -20.08 9.93
C ILE A 74 -1.91 -20.19 11.45
N GLY A 75 -2.71 -21.13 11.96
CA GLY A 75 -2.92 -21.37 13.39
C GLY A 75 -3.78 -20.30 14.06
N ILE A 76 -4.76 -19.74 13.35
CA ILE A 76 -5.73 -18.78 13.87
C ILE A 76 -7.11 -19.44 13.85
N GLU A 77 -7.90 -19.25 14.89
CA GLU A 77 -9.27 -19.76 14.98
C GLU A 77 -10.24 -18.56 14.93
N LEU A 78 -11.07 -18.50 13.88
CA LEU A 78 -12.15 -17.53 13.80
C LEU A 78 -13.50 -18.20 14.02
N THR A 79 -14.46 -17.44 14.54
CA THR A 79 -15.86 -17.89 14.60
C THR A 79 -16.52 -17.78 13.23
N ASP A 80 -17.52 -18.61 12.95
CA ASP A 80 -18.29 -18.59 11.70
C ASP A 80 -18.82 -17.20 11.31
N ALA A 81 -19.20 -16.40 12.31
CA ALA A 81 -19.69 -15.04 12.09
C ALA A 81 -18.56 -14.11 11.63
N GLN A 82 -17.38 -14.20 12.28
CA GLN A 82 -16.19 -13.44 11.88
C GLN A 82 -15.70 -13.88 10.50
N GLU A 83 -15.75 -15.17 10.22
CA GLU A 83 -15.40 -15.71 8.91
C GLU A 83 -16.27 -15.07 7.83
N THR A 84 -17.59 -15.08 8.02
CA THR A 84 -18.55 -14.51 7.07
C THR A 84 -18.32 -13.01 6.86
N MET A 85 -17.95 -12.28 7.91
CA MET A 85 -17.59 -10.86 7.81
C MET A 85 -16.27 -10.65 7.05
N ALA A 86 -15.28 -11.52 7.25
CA ALA A 86 -13.98 -11.43 6.62
C ALA A 86 -14.01 -11.76 5.11
N LEU A 87 -14.90 -12.66 4.68
CA LEU A 87 -14.99 -13.12 3.28
C LEU A 87 -15.03 -11.99 2.25
N ARG A 88 -15.77 -10.92 2.54
CA ARG A 88 -15.83 -9.76 1.64
C ARG A 88 -14.49 -9.04 1.52
N GLY A 89 -13.80 -8.85 2.64
CA GLY A 89 -12.50 -8.18 2.68
C GLY A 89 -11.43 -9.00 1.96
N VAL A 90 -11.41 -10.31 2.20
CA VAL A 90 -10.44 -11.23 1.58
C VAL A 90 -10.62 -11.29 0.06
N ASN A 91 -11.86 -11.35 -0.44
CA ASN A 91 -12.11 -11.30 -1.89
C ASN A 91 -11.70 -9.94 -2.49
N GLY A 92 -11.96 -8.81 -1.81
CA GLY A 92 -11.46 -7.50 -2.26
C GLY A 92 -9.93 -7.38 -2.26
N ASN A 93 -9.26 -8.04 -1.31
CA ASN A 93 -7.80 -8.13 -1.30
C ASN A 93 -7.29 -8.96 -2.49
N LEU A 94 -7.97 -10.06 -2.86
CA LEU A 94 -7.62 -10.85 -4.04
C LEU A 94 -7.61 -9.97 -5.30
N ASP A 95 -8.67 -9.20 -5.53
CA ASP A 95 -8.75 -8.27 -6.66
C ASP A 95 -7.59 -7.25 -6.66
N SER A 96 -7.25 -6.74 -5.47
CA SER A 96 -6.15 -5.78 -5.28
C SER A 96 -4.79 -6.40 -5.61
N TYR A 97 -4.55 -7.65 -5.18
CA TYR A 97 -3.33 -8.38 -5.52
C TYR A 97 -3.25 -8.74 -7.00
N GLU A 98 -4.37 -9.13 -7.63
CA GLU A 98 -4.44 -9.38 -9.07
C GLU A 98 -4.09 -8.12 -9.88
N ALA A 99 -4.46 -6.94 -9.39
CA ALA A 99 -4.08 -5.67 -10.02
C ALA A 99 -2.56 -5.42 -9.93
N ILE A 100 -1.95 -5.64 -8.77
CA ILE A 100 -0.50 -5.43 -8.55
C ILE A 100 0.34 -6.44 -9.34
N ARG A 101 -0.11 -7.70 -9.45
CA ARG A 101 0.61 -8.76 -10.19
C ARG A 101 0.65 -8.56 -11.71
N LYS A 102 -0.13 -7.63 -12.25
CA LYS A 102 -0.08 -7.24 -13.67
C LYS A 102 1.04 -6.25 -13.96
N ILE A 103 1.66 -5.68 -12.93
CA ILE A 103 2.79 -4.77 -13.09
C ILE A 103 4.00 -5.60 -13.50
N ASP A 104 4.60 -5.24 -14.63
CA ASP A 104 5.84 -5.87 -15.10
C ASP A 104 7.02 -5.39 -14.24
N VAL A 105 7.73 -6.34 -13.63
CA VAL A 105 8.90 -6.07 -12.80
C VAL A 105 10.13 -6.63 -13.51
N PRO A 106 11.00 -5.78 -14.09
CA PRO A 106 12.18 -6.25 -14.79
C PRO A 106 13.18 -6.86 -13.80
N LEU A 107 13.98 -7.82 -14.29
CA LEU A 107 14.94 -8.58 -13.49
C LEU A 107 16.03 -7.73 -12.83
N ASP A 108 16.30 -6.54 -13.37
CA ASP A 108 17.25 -5.56 -12.82
C ASP A 108 16.67 -4.72 -11.67
N THR A 109 15.45 -5.02 -11.22
CA THR A 109 14.81 -4.33 -10.10
C THR A 109 15.16 -5.02 -8.78
N GLU A 110 16.08 -4.43 -8.03
CA GLU A 110 16.37 -4.87 -6.66
C GLU A 110 15.12 -4.74 -5.77
N PRO A 111 14.96 -5.60 -4.74
CA PRO A 111 13.85 -5.46 -3.80
C PRO A 111 13.94 -4.12 -3.08
N ALA A 112 12.77 -3.57 -2.69
CA ALA A 112 12.69 -2.25 -2.05
C ALA A 112 13.55 -2.12 -0.79
N VAL A 113 13.84 -3.23 -0.11
CA VAL A 113 14.74 -3.30 1.04
C VAL A 113 15.68 -4.48 0.86
N VAL A 114 16.98 -4.22 0.92
CA VAL A 114 18.03 -5.25 0.94
C VAL A 114 18.61 -5.32 2.34
N PHE A 115 18.70 -6.53 2.91
CA PHE A 115 19.40 -6.72 4.16
C PHE A 115 20.91 -6.66 3.94
N HIS A 116 21.55 -5.66 4.54
CA HIS A 116 23.00 -5.57 4.61
C HIS A 116 23.44 -6.02 6.02
N PRO A 117 24.10 -7.18 6.16
CA PRO A 117 24.48 -7.72 7.48
C PRO A 117 25.59 -6.91 8.17
N ALA A 118 26.28 -6.04 7.44
CA ALA A 118 27.33 -5.20 7.99
C ALA A 118 26.71 -4.12 8.90
N LEU A 119 27.31 -3.92 10.07
CA LEU A 119 26.96 -2.80 10.94
C LEU A 119 27.21 -1.48 10.17
N PRO A 120 26.31 -0.48 10.30
CA PRO A 120 26.54 0.81 9.68
C PRO A 120 27.86 1.41 10.20
N GLY A 121 28.80 1.68 9.28
CA GLY A 121 30.15 2.15 9.61
C GLY A 121 31.21 1.05 9.77
N PHE A 122 30.84 -0.23 9.71
CA PHE A 122 31.78 -1.35 9.70
C PHE A 122 31.93 -1.90 8.28
N HIS A 123 33.04 -1.58 7.63
CA HIS A 123 33.40 -2.22 6.38
C HIS A 123 34.08 -3.55 6.71
N VAL A 124 33.46 -4.67 6.34
CA VAL A 124 34.18 -5.95 6.35
C VAL A 124 35.28 -5.83 5.29
N THR A 125 36.53 -5.67 5.73
CA THR A 125 37.69 -5.76 4.86
C THR A 125 37.62 -7.13 4.18
N LYS A 126 37.34 -7.16 2.87
CA LYS A 126 37.42 -8.40 2.10
C LYS A 126 38.88 -8.85 2.17
N MET A 127 39.18 -9.85 3.00
CA MET A 127 40.43 -10.60 2.88
C MET A 127 40.40 -11.23 1.48
N ASN A 128 41.19 -10.66 0.59
CA ASN A 128 41.72 -11.22 -0.64
C ASN A 128 41.03 -12.52 -1.11
N GLN A 129 40.23 -12.44 -2.18
CA GLN A 129 40.01 -13.60 -3.06
C GLN A 129 41.36 -14.29 -3.23
N PRO A 130 41.51 -15.58 -2.88
CA PRO A 130 42.81 -16.22 -2.99
C PRO A 130 43.20 -16.19 -4.47
N SER A 131 44.31 -15.50 -4.78
CA SER A 131 44.98 -15.73 -6.05
C SER A 131 45.24 -17.24 -6.15
N SER A 132 44.92 -17.80 -7.30
CA SER A 132 44.92 -19.23 -7.64
C SER A 132 46.31 -19.87 -7.64
N SER A 133 47.08 -19.71 -6.57
CA SER A 133 48.50 -20.02 -6.53
C SER A 133 48.93 -20.65 -5.21
N LEU A 134 48.14 -21.59 -4.66
CA LEU A 134 48.63 -22.63 -3.74
C LEU A 134 47.74 -23.86 -3.87
N LEU A 135 47.80 -24.50 -5.04
CA LEU A 135 47.34 -25.87 -5.23
C LEU A 135 48.55 -26.81 -5.10
N THR A 136 49.17 -26.84 -3.92
CA THR A 136 50.11 -27.91 -3.59
C THR A 136 50.05 -28.15 -2.09
N ILE A 137 50.04 -29.42 -1.71
CA ILE A 137 49.99 -29.96 -0.34
C ILE A 137 48.55 -30.24 0.13
N TRP A 138 47.86 -31.12 -0.60
CA TRP A 138 47.14 -32.20 0.06
C TRP A 138 48.11 -33.39 0.14
N PRO A 139 48.50 -33.91 1.32
CA PRO A 139 49.18 -35.18 1.35
C PRO A 139 48.13 -36.25 1.04
N SER A 140 48.24 -36.87 -0.14
CA SER A 140 47.60 -38.15 -0.44
C SER A 140 48.00 -39.15 0.65
N ARG A 141 47.18 -39.29 1.69
CA ARG A 141 47.23 -40.48 2.53
C ARG A 141 46.63 -41.60 1.70
N ALA A 142 47.51 -42.37 1.08
CA ALA A 142 47.19 -43.70 0.60
C ALA A 142 46.63 -44.50 1.78
N CYS A 143 45.32 -44.80 1.74
CA CYS A 143 44.74 -45.86 2.54
C CYS A 143 45.32 -47.18 2.02
N HIS A 144 46.39 -47.66 2.65
CA HIS A 144 46.85 -49.04 2.49
C HIS A 144 45.85 -49.95 3.20
N SER A 145 45.09 -50.68 2.39
CA SER A 145 44.42 -51.91 2.77
C SER A 145 45.50 -52.94 3.15
N SER A 146 45.48 -53.43 4.38
CA SER A 146 46.20 -54.65 4.77
C SER A 146 45.23 -55.54 5.51
N LEU A 147 45.02 -56.72 4.93
CA LEU A 147 44.36 -57.88 5.53
C LEU A 147 45.05 -58.27 6.85
N ASN A 148 44.24 -58.61 7.85
CA ASN A 148 44.26 -59.90 8.54
C ASN A 148 42.99 -60.06 9.39
#